data_AF-A0A0N0AQC2-F1
#
_entry.id   AF-A0A0N0AQC2-F1
#
_cell.length_a   1.000
_cell.length_b   1.000
_cell.length_c   1.000
_cell.angle_alpha   90.00
_cell.angle_beta   90.00
_cell.angle_gamma   90.00
#
_symmetry.space_group_name_H-M   'P 1'
#
loop_
_entity.id
_entity.type
_entity.pdbx_description
1 polymer ?
#
loop_
_entity_poly.entity_id
_entity_poly.type
_entity_poly.pdbx_seq_one_letter_code
_entity_poly.pdbx_strand_id
1 'polypeptide(L)'
;MDMDIKHGALEEANAQMKQVAATMSSAVETVVQRLDAIRSEFTGEAAKEFAEFKQVVNSLDSNLSQQFNKGADLLADAHGIIRGGDRKSAFLFQR
;
A
#
# COMPACT_ATOMS: atom_id res chain seq x y z
N MET A 1 -20.28 20.66 10.24
CA MET A 1 -19.10 20.23 11.04
C MET A 1 -18.85 18.72 11.00
N ASP A 2 -19.71 17.89 10.39
CA ASP A 2 -19.56 16.42 10.37
C ASP A 2 -18.66 15.88 9.23
N MET A 3 -18.29 16.71 8.25
CA MET A 3 -17.45 16.31 7.11
C MET A 3 -15.94 16.53 7.33
N ASP A 4 -15.52 17.61 8.00
CA ASP A 4 -14.09 17.85 8.28
C ASP A 4 -13.46 16.77 9.15
N ILE A 5 -14.23 16.17 10.07
CA ILE A 5 -13.77 15.04 10.90
C ILE A 5 -13.54 13.78 10.04
N LYS A 6 -14.32 13.60 8.96
CA LYS A 6 -14.17 12.47 8.03
C LYS A 6 -13.01 12.67 7.05
N HIS A 7 -12.65 13.90 6.74
CA HIS A 7 -11.52 14.23 5.85
C HIS A 7 -10.16 13.88 6.47
N GLY A 8 -9.90 14.28 7.72
CA GLY A 8 -8.65 13.95 8.42
C GLY A 8 -8.46 12.45 8.63
N ALA A 9 -9.54 11.74 8.98
CA ALA A 9 -9.51 10.29 9.18
C ALA A 9 -9.18 9.50 7.90
N LEU A 10 -9.58 10.00 6.73
CA LEU A 10 -9.28 9.37 5.43
C LEU A 10 -7.82 9.55 5.01
N GLU A 11 -7.25 10.74 5.22
CA GLU A 11 -5.82 10.99 4.98
C GLU A 11 -4.95 10.16 5.92
N GLU A 12 -5.34 10.07 7.19
CA GLU A 12 -4.66 9.29 8.21
C GLU A 12 -4.74 7.78 7.92
N ALA A 13 -5.91 7.28 7.48
CA ALA A 13 -6.06 5.89 7.04
C ALA A 13 -5.17 5.57 5.82
N ASN A 14 -5.07 6.48 4.85
CA ASN A 14 -4.21 6.30 3.68
C ASN A 14 -2.72 6.30 4.06
N ALA A 15 -2.32 7.17 4.99
CA ALA A 15 -0.95 7.18 5.54
C ALA A 15 -0.63 5.89 6.30
N GLN A 16 -1.54 5.41 7.16
CA GLN A 16 -1.40 4.15 7.87
C GLN A 16 -1.30 2.96 6.91
N MET A 17 -2.12 2.92 5.85
CA MET A 17 -2.06 1.87 4.83
C MET A 17 -0.71 1.85 4.11
N LYS A 18 -0.18 3.01 3.71
CA LYS A 18 1.16 3.12 3.11
C LYS A 18 2.25 2.65 4.06
N GLN A 19 2.14 2.98 5.35
CA GLN A 19 3.11 2.56 6.35
C GLN A 19 3.08 1.05 6.61
N VAL A 20 1.89 0.44 6.63
CA VAL A 20 1.74 -1.02 6.74
C VAL A 20 2.36 -1.72 5.52
N ALA A 21 2.08 -1.23 4.31
CA ALA A 21 2.68 -1.78 3.09
C ALA A 21 4.21 -1.71 3.11
N ALA A 22 4.78 -0.57 3.49
CA ALA A 22 6.23 -0.40 3.63
C ALA A 22 6.83 -1.34 4.70
N THR A 23 6.13 -1.53 5.82
CA THR A 23 6.56 -2.46 6.87
C THR A 23 6.57 -3.91 6.38
N MET A 24 5.54 -4.31 5.64
CA MET A 24 5.46 -5.65 5.06
C MET A 24 6.58 -5.89 4.04
N SER A 25 6.82 -4.93 3.14
CA SER A 25 7.91 -4.99 2.15
C SER A 25 9.27 -5.13 2.83
N SER A 26 9.54 -4.35 3.89
CA SER A 26 10.80 -4.44 4.65
C SER A 26 10.98 -5.78 5.39
N ALA A 27 9.90 -6.31 5.98
CA ALA A 27 9.94 -7.61 6.64
C ALA A 27 10.23 -8.73 5.62
N VAL A 28 9.63 -8.64 4.44
CA VAL A 28 9.86 -9.53 3.31
C VAL A 28 11.32 -9.47 2.84
N GLU A 29 11.86 -8.27 2.61
CA GLU A 29 13.27 -8.09 2.25
C GLU A 29 14.21 -8.71 3.29
N THR A 30 13.90 -8.52 4.58
CA THR A 30 14.70 -9.09 5.67
C THR A 30 14.71 -10.62 5.63
N VAL A 31 13.56 -11.25 5.36
CA VAL A 31 13.47 -12.71 5.20
C VAL A 31 14.28 -13.17 3.99
N VAL A 32 14.13 -12.50 2.85
CA VAL A 32 14.89 -12.82 1.63
C VAL A 32 16.39 -12.69 1.86
N GLN A 33 16.85 -11.62 2.52
CA GLN A 33 18.27 -11.43 2.85
C GLN A 33 18.82 -12.53 3.76
N ARG A 34 18.07 -12.91 4.80
CA ARG A 34 18.47 -14.01 5.70
C ARG A 34 18.57 -15.34 4.97
N LEU A 35 17.62 -15.62 4.08
CA LEU A 35 17.63 -16.83 3.27
C LEU A 35 18.75 -16.81 2.21
N ASP A 36 19.07 -15.63 1.64
CA ASP A 36 20.18 -15.49 0.69
C ASP A 36 21.54 -15.65 1.39
N ALA A 37 21.66 -15.27 2.66
CA ALA A 37 22.86 -15.49 3.47
C ALA A 37 23.18 -16.98 3.71
N ILE A 38 22.14 -17.83 3.78
CA ILE A 38 22.28 -19.29 3.88
C ILE A 38 22.14 -19.98 2.52
N ARG A 39 22.16 -19.23 1.41
CA ARG A 39 21.97 -19.76 0.06
C ARG A 39 22.96 -20.88 -0.30
N SER A 40 24.19 -20.80 0.20
CA SER A 40 25.20 -21.82 -0.02
C SER A 40 24.89 -23.15 0.65
N GLU A 41 24.00 -23.17 1.66
CA GLU A 41 23.54 -24.39 2.31
C GLU A 41 22.40 -25.06 1.52
N PHE A 42 21.65 -24.28 0.72
CA PHE A 42 20.67 -24.83 -0.19
C PHE A 42 21.36 -25.44 -1.41
N THR A 43 21.27 -26.77 -1.56
CA THR A 43 21.80 -27.51 -2.70
C THR A 43 20.69 -28.29 -3.40
N GLY A 44 20.86 -28.55 -4.70
CA GLY A 44 19.90 -29.31 -5.50
C GLY A 44 18.52 -28.63 -5.58
N GLU A 45 17.49 -29.35 -5.16
CA GLU A 45 16.08 -28.94 -5.26
C GLU A 45 15.74 -27.74 -4.36
N ALA A 46 16.34 -27.67 -3.16
CA ALA A 46 16.13 -26.57 -2.23
C ALA A 46 16.61 -25.21 -2.77
N ALA A 47 17.69 -25.20 -3.56
CA ALA A 47 18.16 -23.97 -4.20
C ALA A 47 17.18 -23.46 -5.27
N LYS A 48 16.48 -24.39 -5.92
CA LYS A 48 15.47 -24.08 -6.94
C LYS A 48 14.19 -23.56 -6.28
N GLU A 49 13.72 -24.22 -5.23
CA GLU A 49 12.57 -23.76 -4.42
C GLU A 49 12.83 -22.38 -3.82
N PHE A 50 14.06 -22.10 -3.36
CA PHE A 50 14.42 -20.78 -2.86
C PHE A 50 14.37 -19.69 -3.95
N ALA A 51 14.83 -20.01 -5.17
CA ALA A 51 14.74 -19.08 -6.29
C ALA A 51 13.27 -18.77 -6.66
N GLU A 52 12.42 -19.79 -6.68
CA GLU A 52 10.97 -19.65 -6.90
C GLU A 52 10.30 -18.85 -5.77
N PHE A 53 10.66 -19.13 -4.51
CA PHE A 53 10.19 -18.38 -3.35
C PHE A 53 10.52 -16.90 -3.49
N LYS A 54 11.77 -16.53 -3.79
CA LYS A 54 12.16 -15.12 -4.02
C LYS A 54 11.32 -14.47 -5.12
N GLN A 55 11.04 -15.20 -6.20
CA GLN A 55 10.30 -14.68 -7.33
C GLN A 55 8.81 -14.45 -6.98
N VAL A 56 8.19 -15.40 -6.28
CA VAL A 56 6.81 -15.30 -5.77
C VAL A 56 6.67 -14.15 -4.79
N VAL A 57 7.64 -14.02 -3.87
CA VAL A 57 7.67 -12.97 -2.85
C VAL A 57 7.79 -11.58 -3.47
N ASN A 58 8.71 -11.37 -4.42
CA ASN A 58 8.84 -10.10 -5.13
C ASN A 58 7.57 -9.77 -5.94
N SER A 59 6.93 -10.78 -6.53
CA SER A 59 5.67 -10.59 -7.25
C SER A 59 4.52 -10.21 -6.32
N LEU A 60 4.46 -10.81 -5.12
CA LEU A 60 3.47 -10.50 -4.09
C LEU A 60 3.64 -9.07 -3.59
N ASP A 61 4.87 -8.64 -3.29
CA ASP A 61 5.16 -7.29 -2.81
C ASP A 61 4.79 -6.22 -3.86
N SER A 62 5.11 -6.47 -5.13
CA SER A 62 4.71 -5.61 -6.25
C SER A 62 3.19 -5.52 -6.40
N ASN A 63 2.47 -6.65 -6.30
CA ASN A 63 1.01 -6.67 -6.40
C ASN A 63 0.34 -5.94 -5.21
N LEU A 64 0.81 -6.21 -3.98
CA LEU A 64 0.37 -5.50 -2.78
C LEU A 64 0.58 -3.99 -2.93
N SER A 65 1.77 -3.55 -3.32
CA SER A 65 2.06 -2.14 -3.55
C SER A 65 1.14 -1.52 -4.61
N GLN A 66 0.86 -2.23 -5.71
CA GLN A 66 -0.07 -1.77 -6.74
C GLN A 66 -1.51 -1.67 -6.24
N GLN A 67 -2.00 -2.66 -5.48
CA GLN A 67 -3.35 -2.61 -4.91
C GLN A 67 -3.49 -1.51 -3.87
N PHE A 68 -2.47 -1.30 -3.04
CA PHE A 68 -2.43 -0.19 -2.09
C PHE A 68 -2.46 1.16 -2.80
N ASN A 69 -1.64 1.36 -3.84
CA ASN A 69 -1.65 2.60 -4.60
C ASN A 69 -3.00 2.84 -5.30
N LYS A 70 -3.59 1.82 -5.92
CA LYS A 70 -4.93 1.94 -6.53
C LYS A 70 -6.01 2.28 -5.51
N GLY A 71 -5.97 1.66 -4.33
CA GLY A 71 -6.88 1.97 -3.23
C GLY A 71 -6.70 3.40 -2.74
N ALA A 72 -5.45 3.84 -2.59
CA ALA A 72 -5.10 5.20 -2.21
C ALA A 72 -5.59 6.24 -3.24
N ASP A 73 -5.45 5.96 -4.53
CA ASP A 73 -5.90 6.81 -5.62
C ASP A 73 -7.43 6.89 -5.68
N LEU A 74 -8.13 5.76 -5.51
CA LEU A 74 -9.60 5.72 -5.40
C LEU A 74 -10.12 6.57 -4.24
N LEU A 75 -9.45 6.49 -3.09
CA LEU A 75 -9.78 7.31 -1.91
C LEU A 75 -9.49 8.79 -2.18
N ALA A 76 -8.39 9.12 -2.86
CA ALA A 76 -8.04 10.49 -3.24
C ALA A 76 -9.01 11.08 -4.27
N ASP A 77 -9.48 10.29 -5.24
CA ASP A 77 -10.47 10.71 -6.23
C ASP A 77 -11.84 10.93 -5.58
N ALA A 78 -12.29 9.99 -4.73
CA ALA A 78 -13.49 10.17 -3.94
C ALA A 78 -13.42 11.44 -3.08
N HIS A 79 -12.24 11.70 -2.49
CA HIS A 79 -11.96 12.91 -1.73
C HIS A 79 -12.05 14.19 -2.58
N GLY A 80 -11.47 14.19 -3.79
CA GLY A 80 -11.53 15.32 -4.72
C GLY A 80 -12.96 15.65 -5.16
N ILE A 81 -13.78 14.63 -5.40
CA ILE A 81 -15.20 14.77 -5.77
C ILE A 81 -16.00 15.39 -4.62
N ILE A 82 -15.82 14.91 -3.38
CA ILE A 82 -16.52 15.45 -2.20
C ILE A 82 -16.14 16.93 -1.98
N ARG A 83 -14.84 17.25 -2.02
CA ARG A 83 -14.35 18.62 -1.83
C ARG A 83 -14.85 19.59 -2.91
N GLY A 84 -14.92 19.12 -4.16
CA GLY A 84 -15.48 19.88 -5.29
C GLY A 84 -16.99 20.09 -5.14
N GLY A 85 -17.72 19.07 -4.70
CA GLY A 85 -19.15 19.13 -4.39
C GLY A 85 -19.46 20.11 -3.26
N ASP A 86 -18.68 20.09 -2.18
CA ASP A 86 -18.82 21.00 -1.04
C ASP A 86 -18.58 22.45 -1.44
N ARG A 87 -17.52 22.75 -2.20
CA ARG A 87 -17.26 24.10 -2.71
C ARG A 87 -18.40 24.62 -3.57
N LYS A 88 -18.93 23.79 -4.47
CA LYS A 88 -20.01 24.19 -5.39
C LYS A 88 -21.33 24.40 -4.64
N SER A 89 -21.62 23.56 -3.66
CA SER A 89 -22.81 23.66 -2.80
C SER A 89 -22.72 24.90 -1.91
N ALA A 90 -21.60 25.14 -1.24
CA ALA A 90 -21.39 26.34 -0.42
C ALA A 90 -21.54 27.64 -1.23
N PHE A 91 -21.08 27.66 -2.49
CA PHE A 91 -21.25 28.79 -3.39
C PHE A 91 -22.72 29.04 -3.78
N LEU A 92 -23.53 27.98 -3.87
CA LEU A 92 -24.97 28.07 -4.19
C LEU A 92 -25.81 28.53 -2.99
N PHE A 93 -25.40 28.23 -1.75
CA PHE A 93 -26.10 28.66 -0.53
C PHE A 93 -25.68 30.06 -0.02
N GLN A 94 -24.63 30.67 -0.59
CA GLN A 94 -24.21 32.04 -0.28
C GLN A 94 -24.85 33.11 -1.18
N ARG A 95 -25.88 32.74 -1.95
CA ARG A 95 -26.54 33.62 -2.91
C ARG A 95 -28.01 33.83 -2.57
#